data_AF-A0A964ZKU8-F1
#
_entry.id   AF-A0A964ZKU8-F1
#
_cell.length_a   1.000
_cell.length_b   1.000
_cell.length_c   1.000
_cell.angle_alpha   90.00
_cell.angle_beta   90.00
_cell.angle_gamma   90.00
#
_symmetry.space_group_name_H-M   'P 1'
#
loop_
_entity.id
_entity.type
_entity.pdbx_description
1 polymer ?
#
loop_
_entity_poly.entity_id
_entity_poly.type
_entity_poly.pdbx_seq_one_letter_code
_entity_poly.pdbx_strand_id
1 'polypeptide(L)' 'MAFTAKEVQALRQATGAGMMDCKKALEEANGDLEAAKQWLREKGLSASAKRDDRDNAQGVVA' A
#
# COMPACT_ATOMS: atom_id res chain seq x y z
N MET A 1 19.23 7.21 -6.65
CA MET A 1 17.77 7.09 -6.90
C MET A 1 17.55 5.71 -7.49
N ALA A 2 17.10 4.74 -6.67
CA ALA A 2 16.97 3.35 -7.10
C ALA A 2 15.67 3.07 -7.90
N PHE A 3 14.78 4.06 -7.99
CA PHE A 3 13.51 3.98 -8.73
C PHE A 3 13.13 5.35 -9.30
N THR A 4 12.29 5.34 -10.33
CA THR A 4 11.82 6.51 -11.07
C THR A 4 10.35 6.85 -10.74
N ALA A 5 9.94 8.09 -11.03
CA ALA A 5 8.55 8.50 -10.86
C ALA A 5 7.56 7.65 -11.70
N LYS A 6 8.01 7.14 -12.86
CA LYS A 6 7.23 6.21 -13.68
C LYS A 6 7.01 4.87 -12.98
N GLU A 7 8.02 4.34 -12.29
CA GLU A 7 7.91 3.09 -11.53
C GLU A 7 6.97 3.23 -10.34
N VAL A 8 7.03 4.37 -9.62
CA VAL A 8 6.06 4.69 -8.56
C VAL A 8 4.63 4.72 -9.12
N GLN A 9 4.43 5.33 -10.29
CA GLN A 9 3.13 5.40 -10.94
C GLN A 9 2.66 4.04 -11.49
N ALA A 10 3.55 3.20 -12.01
CA ALA A 10 3.25 1.85 -12.45
C ALA A 10 2.86 0.95 -11.27
N LEU A 11 3.60 1.02 -10.16
CA LEU A 11 3.30 0.29 -8.93
C LEU A 11 1.95 0.72 -8.34
N ARG A 12 1.66 2.01 -8.35
CA ARG A 12 0.35 2.56 -7.94
C ARG A 12 -0.79 2.02 -8.81
N GLN A 13 -0.61 1.97 -10.12
CA GLN A 13 -1.65 1.44 -11.02
C GLN A 13 -1.85 -0.07 -10.83
N ALA A 14 -0.78 -0.83 -10.56
CA ALA A 14 -0.84 -2.27 -10.36
C ALA A 14 -1.44 -2.67 -9.00
N THR A 15 -1.15 -1.90 -7.95
CA THR A 15 -1.55 -2.24 -6.56
C THR A 15 -2.74 -1.43 -6.04
N GLY A 16 -3.03 -0.29 -6.65
CA GLY A 16 -4.04 0.66 -6.16
C GLY A 16 -3.63 1.42 -4.89
N ALA A 17 -2.41 1.23 -4.39
CA ALA A 17 -1.94 1.86 -3.17
C ALA A 17 -1.68 3.38 -3.33
N GLY A 18 -1.68 4.10 -2.22
CA GLY A 18 -1.37 5.53 -2.20
C GLY A 18 0.03 5.84 -2.74
N MET A 19 0.22 7.03 -3.32
CA MET A 19 1.50 7.46 -3.90
C MET A 19 2.66 7.41 -2.88
N MET A 20 2.40 7.77 -1.62
CA MET A 20 3.39 7.68 -0.55
C MET A 20 3.75 6.25 -0.17
N ASP A 21 2.77 5.34 -0.13
CA ASP A 21 3.05 3.94 0.17
C ASP A 21 3.84 3.29 -0.96
N CYS A 22 3.52 3.58 -2.22
CA CYS A 22 4.30 3.10 -3.37
C CYS A 22 5.73 3.60 -3.35
N LYS A 23 5.95 4.87 -2.98
CA LYS A 23 7.30 5.44 -2.86
C LYS A 23 8.10 4.77 -1.73
N LYS A 24 7.49 4.61 -0.54
CA LYS A 24 8.13 3.89 0.57
C LYS A 24 8.45 2.43 0.23
N ALA A 25 7.52 1.75 -0.43
CA ALA A 25 7.70 0.37 -0.85
C ALA A 25 8.90 0.24 -1.79
N LEU A 26 9.05 1.16 -2.75
CA LEU A 26 10.19 1.18 -3.67
C LEU A 26 11.51 1.62 -3.00
N GLU A 27 11.48 2.46 -1.96
CA GLU A 27 12.66 2.77 -1.15
C GLU A 27 13.15 1.53 -0.40
N GLU A 28 12.26 0.84 0.31
CA GLU A 28 12.57 -0.38 1.07
C GLU A 28 12.99 -1.54 0.15
N ALA A 29 12.34 -1.65 -1.01
CA ALA A 29 12.62 -2.65 -2.01
C ALA A 29 13.80 -2.30 -2.93
N ASN A 30 14.49 -1.16 -2.73
CA ASN A 30 15.58 -0.71 -3.60
C ASN A 30 15.19 -0.65 -5.10
N GLY A 31 13.94 -0.30 -5.41
CA GLY A 31 13.42 -0.23 -6.77
C GLY A 31 12.89 -1.55 -7.34
N ASP A 32 12.91 -2.63 -6.56
CA ASP A 32 12.30 -3.89 -6.98
C ASP A 32 10.76 -3.81 -6.91
N LEU A 33 10.11 -3.89 -8.07
CA LEU A 33 8.65 -3.81 -8.19
C LEU A 33 7.94 -5.00 -7.54
N GLU A 34 8.51 -6.21 -7.56
CA GLU A 34 7.91 -7.41 -6.96
C GLU A 34 7.97 -7.32 -5.43
N ALA A 35 9.14 -6.97 -4.89
CA ALA A 35 9.32 -6.77 -3.46
C ALA A 35 8.49 -5.58 -2.95
N ALA A 36 8.37 -4.49 -3.73
CA ALA A 36 7.51 -3.36 -3.38
C ALA A 36 6.02 -3.73 -3.35
N LYS A 37 5.53 -4.57 -4.29
CA LYS A 37 4.15 -5.10 -4.24
C LYS A 37 3.92 -5.94 -3.00
N GLN A 38 4.87 -6.82 -2.65
CA GLN A 38 4.77 -7.68 -1.48
C GLN A 38 4.73 -6.83 -0.19
N TRP A 39 5.61 -5.84 -0.09
CA TRP A 39 5.64 -4.88 1.01
C TRP A 39 4.32 -4.13 1.15
N LEU A 40 3.75 -3.64 0.04
CA LEU A 40 2.44 -2.98 0.02
C LEU A 40 1.31 -3.89 0.47
N ARG A 41 1.36 -5.18 0.11
CA ARG A 41 0.33 -6.17 0.47
C ARG A 41 0.33 -6.45 1.98
N GLU A 42 1.51 -6.63 2.55
CA GLU A 42 1.71 -6.89 3.98
C GLU A 42 1.29 -5.67 4.82
N LYS A 43 1.62 -4.47 4.35
CA LYS A 43 1.21 -3.22 4.98
C LYS A 43 -0.29 -2.93 4.81
N GLY A 44 -0.86 -3.31 3.67
CA GLY A 44 -2.30 -3.21 3.39
C GLY A 44 -3.15 -4.09 4.30
N LEU A 45 -2.69 -5.32 4.58
CA LEU A 45 -3.29 -6.18 5.61
C LEU A 45 -3.25 -5.51 6.99
N SER A 46 -2.14 -4.88 7.35
CA SER A 46 -2.00 -4.16 8.63
C SER A 46 -2.92 -2.95 8.72
N ALA A 47 -3.18 -2.26 7.61
CA ALA A 47 -4.15 -1.16 7.56
C ALA A 47 -5.60 -1.66 7.68
N SER A 48 -5.89 -2.86 7.17
CA SER A 48 -7.20 -3.50 7.32
C SER A 48 -7.41 -4.03 8.74
N ALA A 49 -6.38 -4.60 9.37
CA ALA A 49 -6.44 -5.02 10.77
C ALA A 49 -6.64 -3.82 11.73
N LYS A 50 -6.07 -2.65 11.41
CA LYS A 50 -6.33 -1.40 12.15
C LYS A 50 -7.70 -0.77 11.81
N ARG A 51 -8.42 -1.30 10.83
CA ARG A 51 -9.81 -0.93 10.54
C ARG A 51 -10.81 -1.78 11.30
N ASP A 52 -10.44 -2.96 11.79
CA ASP A 52 -11.29 -3.74 12.71
C ASP A 52 -11.55 -2.98 14.03
N ASP A 53 -10.59 -2.19 14.51
CA ASP A 53 -10.77 -1.29 15.67
C ASP A 53 -11.51 0.02 15.33
N ARG A 54 -11.91 0.23 14.07
CA ARG A 54 -12.93 1.26 13.80
C ARG A 54 -14.27 0.64 14.14
N ASP A 55 -14.61 0.74 15.42
CA ASP A 55 -15.96 0.72 15.94
C ASP A 55 -16.83 1.60 15.03
N ASN A 56 -17.43 0.97 14.02
CA ASN A 56 -18.24 1.64 13.02
C ASN A 56 -19.61 1.81 13.67
N ALA A 57 -19.70 2.73 14.65
CA ALA A 57 -20.88 3.03 15.46
C ALA A 57 -22.05 3.68 14.67
N GLN A 58 -22.12 3.44 13.36
CA GLN A 58 -23.16 3.90 12.46
C GLN A 58 -23.39 2.80 11.40
N GLY A 59 -24.30 1.87 11.69
CA GLY A 59 -25.10 1.22 10.65
C GLY A 59 -24.79 -0.24 10.33
N VAL A 60 -25.27 -1.14 11.18
CA VAL A 60 -26.18 -2.19 10.71
C VAL A 60 -27.40 -2.19 11.64
N VAL A 61 -28.45 -1.48 11.23
CA VAL A 61 -29.79 -1.80 11.71
C VAL A 61 -30.21 -3.06 10.96
N ALA A 62 -30.30 -4.18 11.67
CA ALA A 62 -31.00 -5.37 11.22
C ALA A 62 -32.52 -5.16 11.33
#